data_AF-A0A957HQ90-F1
#
_entry.id   AF-A0A957HQ90-F1
#
_cell.length_a   1.000
_cell.length_b   1.000
_cell.length_c   1.000
_cell.angle_alpha   90.00
_cell.angle_beta   90.00
_cell.angle_gamma   90.00
#
_symmetry.space_group_name_H-M   'P 1'
#
loop_
_entity.id
_entity.type
_entity.pdbx_description
1 polymer ?
#
loop_
_entity_poly.entity_id
_entity_poly.type
_entity_poly.pdbx_seq_one_letter_code
_entity_poly.pdbx_strand_id
1 'polypeptide(L)'
;MAASPTFGQIVRERRTHLGLTQAELARRISCATVTVRKIEYDAIRPSMQIAEQLAFALNIPENEQLAFVRLARAERPLTPIPTPSPLPHEIGLDDLSGRAIKGFELAERIGSGGFGVVYRGVQPSVARDVA
;
A
#
# COMPACT_ATOMS: atom_id res chain seq x y z
N MET A 1 11.94 -10.36 -18.02
CA MET A 1 11.79 -11.22 -16.83
C MET A 1 10.47 -10.86 -16.18
N ALA A 2 9.48 -11.74 -16.17
CA ALA A 2 8.17 -11.42 -15.58
C ALA A 2 8.33 -11.25 -14.07
N ALA A 3 7.95 -10.08 -13.55
CA ALA A 3 7.91 -9.85 -12.10
C ALA A 3 6.91 -10.85 -11.47
N SER A 4 7.27 -11.42 -10.31
CA SER A 4 6.35 -12.26 -9.55
C SER A 4 5.07 -11.48 -9.22
N PRO A 5 3.88 -12.10 -9.35
CA PRO A 5 2.63 -11.39 -9.11
C PRO A 5 2.56 -10.91 -7.66
N THR A 6 2.03 -9.70 -7.49
CA THR A 6 1.72 -9.12 -6.18
C THR A 6 0.60 -9.89 -5.49
N PHE A 7 0.45 -9.70 -4.17
CA PHE A 7 -0.61 -10.36 -3.40
C PHE A 7 -2.01 -10.01 -3.94
N GLY A 8 -2.27 -8.73 -4.22
CA GLY A 8 -3.53 -8.26 -4.78
C GLY A 8 -3.86 -8.89 -6.13
N GLN A 9 -2.84 -9.09 -6.98
CA GLN A 9 -2.99 -9.80 -8.26
C GLN A 9 -3.37 -11.27 -8.06
N ILE A 10 -2.73 -11.98 -7.12
CA ILE A 10 -3.05 -13.39 -6.82
C ILE A 10 -4.50 -13.52 -6.33
N VAL A 11 -4.93 -12.63 -5.43
CA VAL A 11 -6.32 -12.59 -4.92
C VAL A 11 -7.30 -12.38 -6.07
N ARG A 12 -7.02 -11.42 -6.96
CA ARG A 12 -7.87 -11.11 -8.11
C ARG A 12 -7.98 -12.29 -9.07
N GLU A 13 -6.85 -12.91 -9.41
CA GLU A 13 -6.79 -14.05 -10.34
C GLU A 13 -7.57 -15.24 -9.80
N ARG A 14 -7.33 -15.62 -8.54
CA ARG A 14 -8.07 -16.71 -7.87
C ARG A 14 -9.57 -16.42 -7.79
N ARG A 15 -9.95 -15.19 -7.42
CA ARG A 15 -11.35 -14.77 -7.39
C ARG A 15 -12.01 -14.93 -8.76
N THR A 16 -11.36 -14.46 -9.83
CA THR A 16 -11.89 -14.56 -11.19
C THR A 16 -11.98 -16.00 -11.69
N HIS A 17 -11.01 -16.85 -11.33
CA HIS A 17 -11.03 -18.27 -11.68
C HIS A 17 -12.21 -19.00 -11.00
N LEU A 18 -12.59 -18.57 -9.79
CA LEU A 18 -13.77 -19.07 -9.08
C LEU A 18 -15.09 -18.44 -9.56
N GLY A 19 -15.07 -17.55 -10.55
CA GLY A 19 -16.26 -16.86 -11.06
C GLY A 19 -16.88 -15.88 -10.07
N LEU A 20 -16.16 -15.46 -9.02
CA LEU A 20 -16.69 -14.60 -7.98
C LEU A 20 -16.53 -13.11 -8.34
N THR A 21 -17.53 -12.30 -8.02
CA THR A 21 -17.43 -10.84 -7.98
C THR A 21 -16.70 -10.37 -6.71
N GLN A 22 -16.20 -9.13 -6.71
CA GLN A 22 -15.62 -8.54 -5.49
C GLN A 22 -16.63 -8.49 -4.33
N ALA A 23 -17.91 -8.25 -4.63
CA ALA A 23 -18.98 -8.23 -3.63
C ALA A 23 -19.25 -9.61 -3.04
N GLU A 24 -19.21 -10.67 -3.85
CA GLU A 24 -19.37 -12.05 -3.37
C GLU A 24 -18.22 -12.48 -2.47
N LEU A 25 -16.97 -12.19 -2.87
CA LEU A 25 -15.82 -12.47 -2.02
C LEU A 25 -15.91 -11.70 -0.70
N ALA A 26 -16.29 -10.42 -0.75
CA ALA A 26 -16.47 -9.59 0.43
C ALA A 26 -17.53 -10.15 1.39
N ARG A 27 -18.67 -10.63 0.87
CA ARG A 27 -19.69 -11.31 1.68
C ARG A 27 -19.17 -12.58 2.34
N ARG A 28 -18.36 -13.38 1.63
CA ARG A 28 -17.79 -14.64 2.17
C ARG A 28 -16.82 -14.40 3.33
N ILE A 29 -16.09 -13.27 3.31
CA ILE A 29 -15.14 -12.90 4.38
C ILE A 29 -15.71 -11.83 5.32
N SER A 30 -17.03 -11.61 5.30
CA SER A 30 -17.75 -10.65 6.16
C SER A 30 -17.13 -9.24 6.18
N CYS A 31 -16.73 -8.72 5.01
CA CYS A 31 -16.14 -7.39 4.88
C CYS A 31 -16.84 -6.54 3.82
N ALA A 32 -16.52 -5.25 3.79
CA ALA A 32 -17.03 -4.34 2.77
C ALA A 32 -16.35 -4.60 1.41
N THR A 33 -17.09 -4.47 0.30
CA THR A 33 -16.55 -4.65 -1.06
C THR A 33 -15.36 -3.74 -1.35
N VAL A 34 -15.36 -2.52 -0.79
CA VAL A 34 -14.24 -1.59 -0.91
C VAL A 34 -12.94 -2.14 -0.30
N THR A 35 -13.03 -2.98 0.73
CA THR A 35 -11.88 -3.62 1.37
C THR A 35 -11.26 -4.65 0.43
N VAL A 36 -12.07 -5.53 -0.17
CA VAL A 36 -11.60 -6.48 -1.20
C VAL A 36 -10.96 -5.74 -2.37
N ARG A 37 -11.61 -4.67 -2.84
CA ARG A 37 -11.05 -3.82 -3.89
C ARG A 37 -9.68 -3.29 -3.51
N LYS A 38 -9.55 -2.68 -2.32
CA LYS A 38 -8.26 -2.15 -1.82
C LYS A 38 -7.21 -3.24 -1.68
N ILE A 39 -7.58 -4.46 -1.27
CA ILE A 39 -6.66 -5.60 -1.21
C ILE A 39 -6.19 -6.00 -2.61
N GLU A 40 -7.09 -6.12 -3.60
CA GLU A 40 -6.74 -6.46 -4.99
C GLU A 40 -5.85 -5.42 -5.67
N TYR A 41 -5.90 -4.16 -5.21
CA TYR A 41 -5.00 -3.09 -5.65
C TYR A 41 -3.75 -2.95 -4.76
N ASP A 42 -3.51 -3.90 -3.87
CA ASP A 42 -2.45 -3.88 -2.86
C ASP A 42 -2.45 -2.64 -1.97
N ALA A 43 -3.54 -1.85 -1.95
CA ALA A 43 -3.66 -0.55 -1.31
C ALA A 43 -3.66 -0.62 0.22
N ILE A 44 -4.05 -1.78 0.77
CA ILE A 44 -4.08 -2.04 2.21
C ILE A 44 -3.47 -3.42 2.51
N ARG A 45 -2.85 -3.53 3.68
CA ARG A 45 -2.43 -4.81 4.24
C ARG A 45 -3.60 -5.44 4.99
N PRO A 46 -4.08 -6.64 4.62
CA PRO A 46 -5.12 -7.32 5.38
C PRO A 46 -4.64 -7.69 6.79
N SER A 47 -5.58 -7.76 7.74
CA SER A 47 -5.33 -8.32 9.07
C SER A 47 -5.07 -9.83 8.98
N MET A 48 -4.58 -10.44 10.07
CA MET A 48 -4.39 -11.90 10.13
C MET A 48 -5.70 -12.63 9.84
N GLN A 49 -6.77 -12.25 10.53
CA GLN A 49 -8.10 -12.84 10.36
C GLN A 49 -8.61 -12.72 8.91
N ILE A 50 -8.47 -11.55 8.28
CA ILE A 50 -8.91 -11.36 6.89
C ILE A 50 -8.05 -12.19 5.93
N ALA A 51 -6.74 -12.31 6.18
CA ALA A 51 -5.86 -13.13 5.36
C ALA A 51 -6.22 -14.62 5.43
N GLU A 52 -6.52 -15.14 6.63
CA GLU A 52 -6.99 -16.51 6.83
C GLU A 52 -8.35 -16.73 6.14
N GLN A 53 -9.32 -15.84 6.35
CA GLN A 53 -10.62 -15.92 5.69
C GLN A 53 -10.51 -15.87 4.16
N LEU A 54 -9.60 -15.08 3.61
CA LEU A 54 -9.30 -15.06 2.18
C LEU A 54 -8.76 -16.40 1.69
N ALA A 55 -7.86 -17.03 2.45
CA ALA A 55 -7.30 -18.33 2.07
C ALA A 55 -8.42 -19.39 1.94
N PHE A 56 -9.35 -19.42 2.90
CA PHE A 56 -10.52 -20.30 2.84
C PHE A 56 -11.48 -19.93 1.69
N ALA A 57 -11.84 -18.65 1.56
CA ALA A 57 -12.83 -18.20 0.57
C ALA A 57 -12.37 -18.35 -0.89
N LEU A 58 -11.04 -18.30 -1.11
CA LEU A 58 -10.39 -18.51 -2.40
C LEU A 58 -9.98 -19.96 -2.67
N ASN A 59 -10.37 -20.89 -1.79
CA ASN A 59 -10.06 -22.31 -1.90
C ASN A 59 -8.56 -22.58 -2.07
N ILE A 60 -7.74 -21.91 -1.26
CA ILE A 60 -6.29 -22.13 -1.22
C ILE A 60 -6.02 -23.50 -0.57
N PRO A 61 -5.25 -24.39 -1.23
CA PRO A 61 -4.86 -25.68 -0.66
C PRO A 61 -4.23 -25.53 0.72
N GLU A 62 -4.55 -26.43 1.65
CA GLU A 62 -4.12 -26.35 3.06
C GLU A 62 -2.59 -26.20 3.21
N ASN A 63 -1.82 -26.91 2.37
CA ASN A 63 -0.36 -26.84 2.32
C ASN A 63 0.18 -25.48 1.83
N GLU A 64 -0.64 -24.66 1.18
CA GLU A 64 -0.28 -23.32 0.68
C GLU A 64 -0.84 -22.19 1.55
N GLN A 65 -1.79 -22.46 2.46
CA GLN A 65 -2.46 -21.43 3.25
C GLN A 65 -1.48 -20.62 4.11
N LEU A 66 -0.51 -21.27 4.75
CA LEU A 66 0.49 -20.57 5.55
C LEU A 66 1.35 -19.63 4.69
N ALA A 67 1.76 -20.08 3.50
CA ALA A 67 2.52 -19.25 2.56
C ALA A 67 1.67 -18.06 2.06
N PHE A 68 0.39 -18.30 1.75
CA PHE A 68 -0.56 -17.28 1.33
C PHE A 68 -0.78 -16.23 2.43
N VAL A 69 -0.97 -16.63 3.68
CA VAL A 69 -1.14 -15.70 4.81
C VAL A 69 0.15 -14.93 5.07
N ARG A 70 1.32 -15.57 4.99
CA ARG A 70 2.61 -14.87 5.09
C ARG A 70 2.78 -13.83 3.99
N LEU A 71 2.37 -14.14 2.76
CA LEU A 71 2.41 -13.20 1.64
C LEU A 71 1.43 -12.04 1.84
N ALA A 72 0.20 -12.31 2.28
CA ALA A 72 -0.80 -11.30 2.63
C ALA A 72 -0.32 -10.32 3.70
N ARG A 73 0.55 -10.83 4.58
CA ARG A 73 1.14 -10.10 5.70
C ARG A 73 2.56 -9.63 5.39
N ALA A 74 3.14 -9.88 4.23
CA ALA A 74 4.47 -9.39 3.89
C ALA A 74 4.45 -7.85 3.93
N GLU A 75 5.50 -7.25 4.48
CA GLU A 75 5.55 -5.80 4.65
C GLU A 75 5.59 -5.11 3.29
N ARG A 76 4.79 -4.05 3.14
CA ARG A 76 5.08 -3.04 2.12
C ARG A 76 6.45 -2.45 2.40
N PRO A 77 7.16 -1.91 1.38
CA PRO A 77 8.36 -1.12 1.62
C PRO A 77 8.07 -0.10 2.73
N LEU A 78 9.00 -0.04 3.69
CA LEU A 78 8.88 0.79 4.88
C LEU A 78 8.46 2.20 4.46
N THR A 79 7.34 2.70 4.99
CA THR A 79 7.10 4.14 4.94
C THR A 79 8.22 4.79 5.73
N PRO A 80 8.98 5.73 5.15
CA PRO A 80 10.09 6.35 5.86
C PRO A 80 9.57 6.99 7.14
N ILE A 81 10.31 6.76 8.23
CA ILE A 81 9.95 7.27 9.55
C ILE A 81 9.87 8.79 9.44
N PRO A 82 8.72 9.42 9.79
CA PRO A 82 8.58 10.85 9.64
C PRO A 82 9.66 11.56 10.46
N THR A 83 10.45 12.39 9.80
CA THR A 83 11.34 13.32 10.48
C THR A 83 10.50 14.39 11.18
N PRO A 84 10.97 14.93 12.32
CA PRO A 84 10.26 16.00 13.01
C PRO A 84 10.03 17.18 12.06
N SER A 85 8.90 17.88 12.25
CA SER A 85 8.56 19.03 11.42
C SER A 85 9.68 20.08 11.51
N PRO A 86 10.11 20.67 10.38
CA PRO A 86 11.13 21.70 10.39
C PRO A 86 10.68 22.91 11.21
N LEU A 87 11.62 23.50 11.93
CA LEU A 87 11.45 24.76 12.63
C LEU A 87 11.27 25.89 11.60
N PRO A 88 10.57 26.99 11.94
CA PRO A 88 10.29 28.07 11.00
C PRO A 88 11.52 28.68 10.32
N HIS A 89 12.70 28.63 10.95
CA HIS A 89 13.94 29.15 10.38
C HIS A 89 14.63 28.19 9.40
N GLU A 90 14.35 26.88 9.46
CA GLU A 90 14.88 25.89 8.50
C GLU A 90 14.12 26.00 7.15
N ILE A 91 12.90 26.54 7.16
CA ILE A 91 12.04 26.66 5.98
C ILE A 91 12.54 27.81 5.09
N GLY A 92 13.15 27.48 3.94
CA GLY A 92 13.62 28.46 2.95
C GLY A 92 15.12 28.70 2.94
N LEU A 93 15.81 28.39 4.03
CA LEU A 93 17.27 28.49 4.15
C LEU A 93 17.96 27.17 3.82
N ASP A 94 17.45 26.06 4.34
CA ASP A 94 18.03 24.74 4.14
C ASP A 94 17.33 23.96 3.03
N ASP A 95 18.07 23.05 2.40
CA ASP A 95 17.45 22.05 1.53
C ASP A 95 16.88 20.90 2.38
N LEU A 96 15.56 20.79 2.41
CA LEU A 96 14.83 19.78 3.16
C LEU A 96 14.63 18.46 2.40
N SER A 97 15.25 18.30 1.23
CA SER A 97 15.28 17.03 0.46
C SER A 97 15.74 15.86 1.35
N GLY A 98 15.14 14.68 1.16
CA GLY A 98 15.38 13.47 1.96
C GLY A 98 14.64 13.41 3.31
N ARG A 99 13.94 14.48 3.72
CA ARG A 99 13.08 14.44 4.91
C ARG A 99 11.79 13.69 4.63
N ALA A 100 11.32 12.96 5.64
CA ALA A 100 10.04 12.27 5.59
C ALA A 100 8.98 13.08 6.37
N ILE A 101 8.01 13.69 5.69
CA ILE A 101 6.98 14.51 6.33
C ILE A 101 5.62 13.89 6.04
N LYS A 102 4.87 13.52 7.10
CA LYS A 102 3.51 12.94 6.99
C LYS A 102 3.43 11.73 6.03
N GLY A 103 4.48 10.91 5.96
CA GLY A 103 4.53 9.72 5.10
C GLY A 103 4.90 10.01 3.63
N PHE A 104 5.39 11.22 3.33
CA PHE A 104 6.01 11.58 2.07
C PHE A 104 7.50 11.82 2.30
N GLU A 105 8.35 11.32 1.41
CA GLU A 105 9.73 11.74 1.29
C GLU A 105 9.79 12.97 0.37
N LEU A 106 10.45 14.03 0.83
CA LEU A 106 10.72 15.19 -0.01
C LEU A 106 11.85 14.84 -0.98
N ALA A 107 11.55 14.74 -2.28
CA ALA A 107 12.55 14.43 -3.31
C ALA A 107 13.34 15.69 -3.70
N GLU A 108 12.99 16.37 -4.79
CA GLU A 108 13.67 17.60 -5.23
C GLU A 108 12.85 18.84 -4.86
N ARG A 109 13.53 19.96 -4.60
CA ARG A 109 12.89 21.28 -4.51
C ARG A 109 12.43 21.72 -5.89
N ILE A 110 11.12 21.90 -6.06
CA ILE A 110 10.50 22.35 -7.31
C ILE A 110 10.52 23.88 -7.43
N GLY A 111 10.44 24.61 -6.30
CA GLY A 111 10.45 26.06 -6.35
C GLY A 111 10.35 26.75 -4.99
N SER A 112 10.44 28.07 -4.99
CA SER A 112 10.29 28.90 -3.78
C SER A 112 9.73 30.27 -4.10
N GLY A 113 8.93 30.82 -3.19
CA GLY A 113 8.36 32.16 -3.30
C GLY A 113 7.83 32.69 -1.96
N GLY A 114 7.03 33.77 -2.00
CA GLY A 114 6.49 34.43 -0.80
C GLY A 114 5.58 33.57 0.08
N PHE A 115 5.19 32.38 -0.38
CA PHE A 115 4.37 31.42 0.34
C PHE A 115 5.17 30.19 0.82
N GLY A 116 6.51 30.19 0.68
CA GLY A 116 7.40 29.13 1.15
C GLY A 116 8.13 28.38 0.03
N VAL A 117 8.55 27.15 0.34
CA VAL A 117 9.31 26.26 -0.55
C VAL A 117 8.45 25.06 -0.93
N VAL A 118 8.44 24.71 -2.21
CA VAL A 118 7.70 23.56 -2.75
C VAL A 118 8.67 22.44 -3.09
N TYR A 119 8.36 21.24 -2.61
CA TYR A 119 9.11 20.01 -2.85
C TYR A 119 8.24 19.01 -3.59
N ARG A 120 8.86 18.18 -4.45
CA ARG A 120 8.23 16.98 -5.00
C ARG A 120 8.07 15.97 -3.85
N GLY A 121 6.84 15.60 -3.53
CA GLY A 121 6.57 14.56 -2.53
C GLY A 121 6.49 13.17 -3.17
N VAL A 122 7.29 12.24 -2.68
CA VAL A 122 7.21 10.81 -3.06
C VAL A 122 6.61 10.05 -1.89
N GLN A 123 5.57 9.26 -2.12
CA GLN A 123 5.00 8.41 -1.07
C GLN A 123 5.37 6.94 -1.36
N PRO A 124 6.35 6.34 -0.66
CA PRO A 124 6.83 5.00 -0.99
C PRO A 124 5.76 3.90 -0.87
N SER A 125 4.73 4.13 -0.06
CA SER A 125 3.61 3.20 0.13
C SER A 125 2.59 3.22 -1.01
N VAL A 126 2.65 4.21 -1.89
CA VAL A 126 1.81 4.32 -3.08
C VAL A 126 2.76 4.31 -4.26
N ALA A 127 2.78 3.24 -5.06
CA ALA A 127 3.57 3.19 -6.30
C ALA A 127 3.01 4.11 -7.40
N ARG A 128 2.63 5.35 -7.05
CA ARG A 128 2.15 6.41 -7.95
C ARG A 128 2.57 7.78 -7.42
N ASP A 129 3.02 8.61 -8.34
CA ASP A 129 3.23 10.04 -8.11
C ASP A 129 1.93 10.71 -7.69
N VAL A 130 2.01 11.54 -6.66
CA VAL A 130 0.91 12.41 -6.23
C VAL A 130 1.15 13.76 -6.90
N ALA A 131 0.27 14.13 -7.83
CA ALA A 131 0.30 15.40 -8.57
C ALA A 131 -0.06 16.59 -7.68
#